data_AF-A0A7C5PR55-F1
#
_entry.id   AF-A0A7C5PR55-F1
#
_cell.length_a   1.000
_cell.length_b   1.000
_cell.length_c   1.000
_cell.angle_alpha   90.00
_cell.angle_beta   90.00
_cell.angle_gamma   90.00
#
_symmetry.space_group_name_H-M   'P 1'
#
loop_
_entity.id
_entity.type
_entity.pdbx_description
1 polymer ?
#
loop_
_entity_poly.entity_id
_entity_poly.type
_entity_poly.pdbx_seq_one_letter_code
_entity_poly.pdbx_strand_id
1 'polypeptide(L)'
;MHSQQITAQVDTSKNAFKTLRRHRKLRGLLYPDRKRAPGHRKVPVLVRLDPLPGLTPSDKPPVRIFVGTESPQYRAERVLVWSIMQVRDPSRIYEIYLMKDLEGFNRSTWKTGFTNYRYAIPELAGKRGRAIYNDADQIYFTDPAKLFDSDMGGMGVLGITEKETSVMLLDCEKLADIWTIEDAKEIHSHKYFRKKVHDVGLWGLMPPTWNSRDHEYVEGESNLLHYTILHTQPWRPYPKVLKYRPNKLAYLWEELERGADQARFTLFTEKNPSDRYLELLDMYAHMHEVGRPDMGRSAEETFSGISLFEHIEPIAHLVRRTGARSILDFGSGKAKHYHDAPDYPAGSRFKTLPAWNNALVTCYDPGYKPFSGELESSLYDGVISTDVLEHIPEEDIGWVLDKLFRYAGKFVYVVAACYPAKKILPDGSNAHCTIQPPEWWQGQMEMAARRNRGVTWVLCTQEKSALSFKQRKRLKKKGILSRYFSGDGDGSREYWSPSKIPTRQA
;
A
#
# COMPACT_ATOMS: atom_id res chain seq x y z
N MET A 1 18.00 -14.97 -47.86
CA MET A 1 18.96 -13.95 -47.35
C MET A 1 18.23 -12.77 -46.65
N HIS A 2 17.23 -13.02 -45.80
CA HIS A 2 16.48 -11.96 -45.09
C HIS A 2 16.50 -12.14 -43.55
N SER A 3 17.36 -13.03 -43.03
CA SER A 3 17.43 -13.36 -41.60
C SER A 3 18.54 -12.63 -40.83
N GLN A 4 19.31 -11.74 -41.47
CA GLN A 4 20.49 -11.09 -40.86
C GLN A 4 20.38 -9.58 -40.64
N GLN A 5 19.26 -8.94 -40.98
CA GLN A 5 19.11 -7.48 -40.80
C GLN A 5 18.32 -7.03 -39.56
N ILE A 6 17.71 -7.95 -38.81
CA ILE A 6 16.92 -7.60 -37.61
C ILE A 6 17.80 -7.45 -36.33
N THR A 7 19.05 -7.92 -36.37
CA THR A 7 19.93 -7.96 -35.18
C THR A 7 20.78 -6.70 -34.95
N ALA A 8 20.69 -5.65 -35.78
CA ALA A 8 21.65 -4.54 -35.76
C ALA A 8 21.20 -3.22 -35.11
N GLN A 9 19.96 -3.08 -34.61
CA GLN A 9 19.47 -1.79 -34.06
C GLN A 9 19.24 -1.73 -32.54
N VAL A 10 19.58 -2.76 -31.76
CA VAL A 10 19.22 -2.81 -30.33
C VAL A 10 20.33 -2.29 -29.38
N ASP A 11 21.54 -1.95 -29.84
CA ASP A 11 22.69 -1.77 -28.93
C ASP A 11 23.21 -0.32 -28.69
N THR A 12 22.39 0.71 -28.85
CA THR A 12 22.79 2.10 -28.46
C THR A 12 22.18 2.58 -27.13
N SER A 13 21.29 1.80 -26.51
CA SER A 13 20.46 2.26 -25.37
C SER A 13 20.93 1.80 -23.99
N LYS A 14 22.01 1.02 -23.87
CA LYS A 14 22.50 0.44 -22.59
C LYS A 14 22.76 1.46 -21.46
N ASN A 15 22.94 2.74 -21.79
CA ASN A 15 23.15 3.82 -20.80
C ASN A 15 21.91 4.69 -20.54
N ALA A 16 20.87 4.62 -21.38
CA ALA A 16 19.68 5.49 -21.26
C ALA A 16 18.77 5.10 -20.07
N PHE A 17 18.70 3.80 -19.74
CA PHE A 17 17.82 3.28 -18.68
C PHE A 17 18.46 3.25 -17.28
N LYS A 18 19.77 3.54 -17.18
CA LYS A 18 20.47 3.46 -15.89
C LYS A 18 20.25 4.71 -15.06
N THR A 19 19.86 4.51 -13.80
CA THR A 19 19.85 5.59 -12.81
C THR A 19 21.29 5.88 -12.36
N LEU A 20 21.87 6.95 -12.91
CA LEU A 20 23.25 7.37 -12.66
C LEU A 20 23.36 8.25 -11.41
N ARG A 21 24.59 8.45 -10.89
CA ARG A 21 24.86 9.29 -9.70
C ARG A 21 24.24 10.70 -9.81
N ARG A 22 24.29 11.33 -10.99
CA ARG A 22 23.68 12.64 -11.24
C ARG A 22 22.15 12.69 -11.07
N HIS A 23 21.47 11.55 -11.16
CA HIS A 23 20.03 11.43 -10.95
C HIS A 23 19.69 11.21 -9.46
N ARG A 24 20.68 11.04 -8.58
CA ARG A 24 20.49 10.86 -7.14
C ARG A 24 20.62 12.20 -6.40
N LYS A 25 19.85 12.37 -5.34
CA LYS A 25 20.04 13.42 -4.33
C LYS A 25 21.21 13.03 -3.41
N LEU A 26 21.79 14.00 -2.69
CA LEU A 26 22.90 13.76 -1.75
C LEU A 26 22.54 12.67 -0.72
N ARG A 27 21.31 12.68 -0.22
CA ARG A 27 20.78 11.62 0.67
C ARG A 27 20.81 10.23 0.00
N GLY A 28 20.48 10.13 -1.28
CA GLY A 28 20.56 8.86 -2.02
C GLY A 28 21.97 8.38 -2.35
N LEU A 29 23.00 9.20 -2.08
CA LEU A 29 24.42 8.82 -2.16
C LEU A 29 24.98 8.41 -0.80
N LEU A 30 24.41 8.94 0.30
CA LEU A 30 24.85 8.68 1.68
C LEU A 30 24.16 7.47 2.34
N TYR A 31 23.05 6.98 1.78
CA TYR A 31 22.34 5.79 2.23
C TYR A 31 22.41 4.70 1.15
N PRO A 32 23.45 3.82 1.14
CA PRO A 32 23.49 2.65 0.26
C PRO A 32 22.35 1.67 0.60
N ASP A 33 22.07 0.77 -0.35
CA ASP A 33 20.92 -0.16 -0.34
C ASP A 33 20.61 -0.68 1.06
N ARG A 34 19.39 -0.40 1.54
CA ARG A 34 18.92 -0.89 2.84
C ARG A 34 19.00 -2.41 2.82
N LYS A 35 19.68 -3.02 3.80
CA LYS A 35 19.44 -4.43 4.13
C LYS A 35 17.93 -4.59 4.27
N ARG A 36 17.33 -5.35 3.36
CA ARG A 36 15.89 -5.57 3.34
C ARG A 36 15.53 -6.43 4.54
N ALA A 37 14.48 -6.05 5.26
CA ALA A 37 13.95 -6.89 6.32
C ALA A 37 13.51 -8.24 5.74
N PRO A 38 13.56 -9.33 6.53
CA PRO A 38 12.92 -10.59 6.14
C PRO A 38 11.47 -10.35 5.72
N GLY A 39 11.03 -11.04 4.67
CA GLY A 39 9.61 -11.06 4.33
C GLY A 39 8.80 -11.78 5.41
N HIS A 40 7.53 -11.43 5.52
CA HIS A 40 6.61 -11.94 6.55
C HIS A 40 5.27 -12.42 5.96
N ARG A 41 5.02 -12.22 4.66
CA ARG A 41 3.80 -12.68 4.01
C ARG A 41 3.99 -14.13 3.57
N LYS A 42 3.11 -15.04 4.00
CA LYS A 42 3.18 -16.47 3.63
C LYS A 42 2.86 -16.70 2.15
N VAL A 43 1.87 -15.97 1.66
CA VAL A 43 1.38 -16.05 0.28
C VAL A 43 1.22 -14.64 -0.30
N PRO A 44 1.21 -14.49 -1.64
CA PRO A 44 0.84 -13.24 -2.29
C PRO A 44 -0.58 -12.80 -1.90
N VAL A 45 -0.79 -11.50 -1.81
CA VAL A 45 -2.12 -10.93 -1.57
C VAL A 45 -2.94 -11.01 -2.86
N LEU A 46 -4.13 -11.60 -2.81
CA LEU A 46 -5.03 -11.69 -3.96
C LEU A 46 -5.96 -10.48 -4.02
N VAL A 47 -5.87 -9.72 -5.11
CA VAL A 47 -6.92 -8.79 -5.55
C VAL A 47 -7.74 -9.49 -6.62
N ARG A 48 -8.98 -9.85 -6.26
CA ARG A 48 -9.90 -10.54 -7.16
C ARG A 48 -10.85 -9.53 -7.82
N LEU A 49 -10.98 -9.63 -9.13
CA LEU A 49 -11.90 -8.85 -9.93
C LEU A 49 -12.94 -9.80 -10.52
N ASP A 50 -14.12 -9.85 -9.90
CA ASP A 50 -15.24 -10.68 -10.33
C ASP A 50 -15.95 -10.11 -11.58
N PRO A 51 -16.75 -10.94 -12.29
CA PRO A 51 -17.61 -10.48 -13.37
C PRO A 51 -18.54 -9.36 -12.88
N LEU A 52 -18.80 -8.37 -13.75
CA LEU A 52 -19.72 -7.30 -13.39
C LEU A 52 -21.14 -7.86 -13.21
N PRO A 53 -21.89 -7.39 -12.20
CA PRO A 53 -23.28 -7.81 -11.99
C PRO A 53 -24.13 -7.60 -13.25
N GLY A 54 -24.97 -8.59 -13.56
CA GLY A 54 -25.87 -8.54 -14.72
C GLY A 54 -25.29 -9.08 -16.03
N LEU A 55 -24.01 -9.50 -16.05
CA LEU A 55 -23.42 -10.22 -17.18
C LEU A 55 -23.44 -11.73 -16.94
N THR A 56 -23.56 -12.52 -18.02
CA THR A 56 -23.27 -13.95 -17.98
C THR A 56 -21.77 -14.15 -17.78
N PRO A 57 -21.33 -14.83 -16.69
CA PRO A 57 -19.91 -15.09 -16.48
C PRO A 57 -19.29 -15.91 -17.61
N SER A 58 -18.07 -15.55 -18.01
CA SER A 58 -17.31 -16.33 -19.00
C SER A 58 -16.91 -17.70 -18.44
N ASP A 59 -17.07 -18.75 -19.24
CA ASP A 59 -16.64 -20.13 -18.91
C ASP A 59 -15.10 -20.32 -18.98
N LYS A 60 -14.36 -19.34 -19.49
CA LYS A 60 -12.90 -19.39 -19.54
C LYS A 60 -12.29 -19.34 -18.13
N PRO A 61 -11.11 -19.97 -17.91
CA PRO A 61 -10.43 -19.92 -16.63
C PRO A 61 -10.07 -18.48 -16.23
N PRO A 62 -9.96 -18.18 -14.91
CA PRO A 62 -9.50 -16.88 -14.44
C PRO A 62 -8.17 -16.46 -15.05
N VAL A 63 -8.04 -15.18 -15.41
CA VAL A 63 -6.76 -14.60 -15.83
C VAL A 63 -5.92 -14.36 -14.57
N ARG A 64 -4.85 -15.14 -14.41
CA ARG A 64 -3.95 -15.02 -13.24
C ARG A 64 -2.77 -14.12 -13.56
N ILE A 65 -2.61 -13.06 -12.78
CA ILE A 65 -1.57 -12.04 -12.96
C ILE A 65 -0.79 -11.92 -11.65
N PHE A 66 0.50 -12.21 -11.68
CA PHE A 66 1.40 -12.09 -10.54
C PHE A 66 2.24 -10.82 -10.67
N VAL A 67 2.09 -9.91 -9.72
CA VAL A 67 2.70 -8.58 -9.76
C VAL A 67 3.86 -8.49 -8.77
N GLY A 68 5.07 -8.25 -9.28
CA GLY A 68 6.22 -7.89 -8.46
C GLY A 68 6.13 -6.44 -8.00
N THR A 69 6.01 -6.23 -6.68
CA THR A 69 5.81 -4.89 -6.08
C THR A 69 6.51 -4.76 -4.72
N GLU A 70 6.51 -3.55 -4.16
CA GLU A 70 6.92 -3.27 -2.78
C GLU A 70 6.12 -2.08 -2.22
N SER A 71 6.01 -1.97 -0.89
CA SER A 71 5.13 -0.99 -0.25
C SER A 71 5.27 0.46 -0.75
N PRO A 72 6.47 1.00 -1.08
CA PRO A 72 6.61 2.34 -1.65
C PRO A 72 5.97 2.53 -3.04
N GLN A 73 5.61 1.45 -3.74
CA GLN A 73 4.98 1.46 -5.06
C GLN A 73 3.44 1.45 -5.00
N TYR A 74 2.82 1.65 -3.82
CA TYR A 74 1.35 1.66 -3.63
C TYR A 74 0.55 2.46 -4.68
N ARG A 75 1.07 3.60 -5.17
CA ARG A 75 0.43 4.36 -6.26
C ARG A 75 0.47 3.62 -7.60
N ALA A 76 1.63 3.06 -7.94
CA ALA A 76 1.81 2.32 -9.19
C ALA A 76 0.99 1.02 -9.18
N GLU A 77 1.01 0.30 -8.05
CA GLU A 77 0.20 -0.89 -7.79
C GLU A 77 -1.29 -0.61 -8.03
N ARG A 78 -1.83 0.45 -7.41
CA ARG A 78 -3.22 0.87 -7.59
C ARG A 78 -3.54 1.20 -9.05
N VAL A 79 -2.69 1.94 -9.73
CA VAL A 79 -2.94 2.38 -11.12
C VAL A 79 -2.80 1.23 -12.11
N LEU A 80 -1.89 0.28 -11.89
CA LEU A 80 -1.82 -0.95 -12.68
C LEU A 80 -3.14 -1.72 -12.60
N VAL A 81 -3.63 -2.00 -11.38
CA VAL A 81 -4.92 -2.71 -11.21
C VAL A 81 -6.08 -1.90 -11.80
N TRP A 82 -6.09 -0.58 -11.61
CA TRP A 82 -7.09 0.28 -12.22
C TRP A 82 -7.09 0.20 -13.75
N SER A 83 -5.91 0.22 -14.38
CA SER A 83 -5.78 0.08 -15.84
C SER A 83 -6.35 -1.25 -16.33
N ILE A 84 -6.08 -2.36 -15.63
CA ILE A 84 -6.66 -3.68 -15.93
C ILE A 84 -8.18 -3.61 -15.80
N MET A 85 -8.71 -3.01 -14.73
CA MET A 85 -10.15 -2.85 -14.54
C MET A 85 -10.83 -2.06 -15.68
N GLN A 86 -10.15 -1.10 -16.30
CA GLN A 86 -10.71 -0.32 -17.41
C GLN A 86 -10.81 -1.10 -18.72
N VAL A 87 -9.89 -2.04 -18.97
CA VAL A 87 -9.74 -2.67 -20.29
C VAL A 87 -10.08 -4.15 -20.32
N ARG A 88 -10.33 -4.76 -19.14
CA ARG A 88 -10.66 -6.19 -19.03
C ARG A 88 -12.00 -6.52 -19.69
N ASP A 89 -12.15 -7.76 -20.15
CA ASP A 89 -13.46 -8.38 -20.35
C ASP A 89 -14.24 -8.38 -19.01
N PRO A 90 -15.35 -7.64 -18.91
CA PRO A 90 -16.09 -7.50 -17.66
C PRO A 90 -16.85 -8.77 -17.27
N SER A 91 -16.95 -9.77 -18.14
CA SER A 91 -17.59 -11.06 -17.85
C SER A 91 -16.64 -12.11 -17.26
N ARG A 92 -15.33 -11.86 -17.31
CA ARG A 92 -14.29 -12.82 -16.89
C ARG A 92 -13.69 -12.44 -15.54
N ILE A 93 -13.29 -13.46 -14.78
CA ILE A 93 -12.58 -13.30 -13.50
C ILE A 93 -11.10 -12.97 -13.77
N TYR A 94 -10.56 -12.01 -13.02
CA TYR A 94 -9.12 -11.73 -12.97
C TYR A 94 -8.62 -11.88 -11.52
N GLU A 95 -7.54 -12.63 -11.36
CA GLU A 95 -6.90 -12.89 -10.08
C GLU A 95 -5.51 -12.25 -10.09
N ILE A 96 -5.36 -11.15 -9.37
CA ILE A 96 -4.13 -10.35 -9.35
C ILE A 96 -3.40 -10.58 -8.03
N TYR A 97 -2.30 -11.31 -8.08
CA TYR A 97 -1.49 -11.70 -6.93
C TYR A 97 -0.34 -10.71 -6.70
N LEU A 98 -0.47 -9.87 -5.68
CA LEU A 98 0.55 -8.90 -5.29
C LEU A 98 1.66 -9.59 -4.49
N MET A 99 2.85 -9.68 -5.10
CA MET A 99 4.03 -10.33 -4.51
C MET A 99 4.94 -9.27 -3.87
N LYS A 100 4.74 -9.02 -2.57
CA LYS A 100 5.59 -8.14 -1.74
C LYS A 100 5.88 -8.76 -0.40
N ASP A 101 7.12 -8.69 0.04
CA ASP A 101 7.60 -9.18 1.35
C ASP A 101 7.18 -10.62 1.68
N LEU A 102 7.22 -11.51 0.69
CA LEU A 102 7.04 -12.94 0.87
C LEU A 102 8.15 -13.53 1.76
N GLU A 103 7.74 -14.37 2.71
CA GLU A 103 8.61 -15.02 3.67
C GLU A 103 9.52 -16.08 3.04
N GLY A 104 10.66 -16.34 3.68
CA GLY A 104 11.59 -17.40 3.26
C GLY A 104 12.51 -17.06 2.09
N PHE A 105 12.38 -15.90 1.45
CA PHE A 105 13.28 -15.46 0.38
C PHE A 105 14.51 -14.71 0.92
N ASN A 106 15.70 -15.09 0.47
CA ASN A 106 16.93 -14.36 0.71
C ASN A 106 17.03 -13.13 -0.20
N ARG A 107 16.53 -12.00 0.30
CA ARG A 107 16.41 -10.72 -0.42
C ARG A 107 17.59 -9.78 -0.18
N SER A 108 18.66 -10.26 0.46
CA SER A 108 19.75 -9.42 0.97
C SER A 108 20.52 -8.66 -0.12
N THR A 109 20.57 -9.20 -1.34
CA THR A 109 21.26 -8.64 -2.50
C THR A 109 20.31 -8.12 -3.58
N TRP A 110 19.01 -8.18 -3.34
CA TRP A 110 18.01 -7.83 -4.35
C TRP A 110 17.94 -6.32 -4.54
N LYS A 111 18.05 -5.90 -5.81
CA LYS A 111 17.92 -4.50 -6.21
C LYS A 111 16.50 -3.98 -5.93
N THR A 112 15.48 -4.72 -6.34
CA THR A 112 14.06 -4.43 -6.03
C THR A 112 13.52 -5.42 -5.00
N GLY A 113 12.47 -5.05 -4.26
CA GLY A 113 11.89 -5.91 -3.23
C GLY A 113 11.32 -7.25 -3.72
N PHE A 114 11.25 -7.46 -5.03
CA PHE A 114 10.52 -8.56 -5.68
C PHE A 114 11.33 -9.31 -6.75
N THR A 115 12.66 -9.12 -6.79
CA THR A 115 13.54 -9.57 -7.89
C THR A 115 13.28 -11.01 -8.34
N ASN A 116 13.34 -12.00 -7.43
CA ASN A 116 13.19 -13.43 -7.80
C ASN A 116 11.78 -13.99 -7.60
N TYR A 117 10.79 -13.22 -7.12
CA TYR A 117 9.42 -13.74 -6.92
C TYR A 117 8.82 -14.29 -8.21
N ARG A 118 9.16 -13.70 -9.36
CA ARG A 118 8.72 -14.17 -10.69
C ARG A 118 9.07 -15.64 -10.99
N TYR A 119 10.14 -16.16 -10.38
CA TYR A 119 10.58 -17.54 -10.57
C TYR A 119 9.92 -18.51 -9.59
N ALA A 120 9.24 -18.02 -8.55
CA ALA A 120 8.42 -18.85 -7.66
C ALA A 120 6.99 -19.05 -8.19
N ILE A 121 6.59 -18.33 -9.26
CA ILE A 121 5.21 -18.35 -9.77
C ILE A 121 4.70 -19.76 -10.09
N PRO A 122 5.45 -20.68 -10.70
CA PRO A 122 4.95 -22.04 -10.93
C PRO A 122 4.43 -22.70 -9.65
N GLU A 123 5.20 -22.65 -8.55
CA GLU A 123 4.77 -23.16 -7.24
C GLU A 123 3.59 -22.35 -6.67
N LEU A 124 3.66 -21.01 -6.69
CA LEU A 124 2.60 -20.14 -6.17
C LEU A 124 1.27 -20.29 -6.92
N ALA A 125 1.33 -20.67 -8.19
CA ALA A 125 0.18 -20.98 -9.03
C ALA A 125 -0.31 -22.44 -8.86
N GLY A 126 0.30 -23.21 -7.96
CA GLY A 126 -0.02 -24.61 -7.68
C GLY A 126 0.39 -25.57 -8.80
N LYS A 127 1.47 -25.24 -9.54
CA LYS A 127 2.05 -26.03 -10.65
C LYS A 127 1.06 -26.40 -11.74
N ARG A 128 0.06 -25.55 -11.97
CA ARG A 128 -1.04 -25.80 -12.91
C ARG A 128 -1.36 -24.57 -13.75
N GLY A 129 -1.80 -24.76 -14.99
CA GLY A 129 -2.30 -23.74 -15.90
C GLY A 129 -1.30 -22.62 -16.24
N ARG A 130 -1.81 -21.46 -16.67
CA ARG A 130 -1.01 -20.31 -17.10
C ARG A 130 -1.02 -19.13 -16.12
N ALA A 131 0.00 -18.30 -16.18
CA ALA A 131 0.09 -17.06 -15.40
C ALA A 131 0.81 -15.96 -16.19
N ILE A 132 0.39 -14.71 -16.02
CA ILE A 132 1.16 -13.54 -16.45
C ILE A 132 2.00 -13.06 -15.26
N TYR A 133 3.27 -12.72 -15.49
CA TYR A 133 4.05 -11.90 -14.56
C TYR A 133 4.07 -10.44 -15.04
N ASN A 134 3.95 -9.47 -14.12
CA ASN A 134 4.16 -8.05 -14.37
C ASN A 134 5.01 -7.40 -13.25
N ASP A 135 5.88 -6.45 -13.59
CA ASP A 135 6.37 -5.45 -12.64
C ASP A 135 5.28 -4.38 -12.41
N ALA A 136 5.20 -3.78 -11.21
CA ALA A 136 4.15 -2.81 -10.86
C ALA A 136 4.23 -1.46 -11.63
N ASP A 137 5.30 -1.22 -12.40
CA ASP A 137 5.55 0.04 -13.11
C ASP A 137 5.04 0.05 -14.57
N GLN A 138 3.91 -0.66 -14.79
CA GLN A 138 3.29 -0.86 -16.10
C GLN A 138 1.80 -0.46 -16.08
N ILE A 139 1.22 -0.14 -17.25
CA ILE A 139 -0.22 0.11 -17.42
C ILE A 139 -0.76 -0.55 -18.71
N TYR A 140 -1.92 -1.19 -18.61
CA TYR A 140 -2.58 -1.85 -19.74
C TYR A 140 -3.48 -0.88 -20.53
N PHE A 141 -3.42 -0.99 -21.85
CA PHE A 141 -4.37 -0.36 -22.80
C PHE A 141 -5.27 -1.39 -23.49
N THR A 142 -4.94 -2.67 -23.35
CA THR A 142 -5.69 -3.79 -23.91
C THR A 142 -5.86 -4.85 -22.85
N ASP A 143 -6.98 -5.57 -22.91
CA ASP A 143 -7.30 -6.68 -22.01
C ASP A 143 -6.12 -7.68 -21.86
N PRO A 144 -5.54 -7.87 -20.65
CA PRO A 144 -4.50 -8.86 -20.42
C PRO A 144 -4.94 -10.30 -20.72
N ALA A 145 -6.25 -10.60 -20.78
CA ALA A 145 -6.75 -11.90 -21.23
C ALA A 145 -6.26 -12.28 -22.62
N LYS A 146 -6.04 -11.29 -23.52
CA LYS A 146 -5.52 -11.57 -24.87
C LYS A 146 -4.10 -12.12 -24.83
N LEU A 147 -3.26 -11.60 -23.92
CA LEU A 147 -1.94 -12.18 -23.67
C LEU A 147 -2.07 -13.55 -23.02
N PHE A 148 -2.89 -13.67 -21.98
CA PHE A 148 -3.09 -14.92 -21.24
C PHE A 148 -3.54 -16.10 -22.13
N ASP A 149 -4.46 -15.82 -23.06
CA ASP A 149 -5.03 -16.78 -24.00
C ASP A 149 -4.15 -17.00 -25.25
N SER A 150 -3.02 -16.29 -25.38
CA SER A 150 -2.13 -16.42 -26.54
C SER A 150 -1.64 -17.87 -26.71
N ASP A 151 -1.48 -18.29 -27.96
CA ASP A 151 -0.82 -19.57 -28.25
C ASP A 151 0.66 -19.45 -27.87
N MET A 152 1.14 -20.40 -27.06
CA MET A 152 2.53 -20.46 -26.62
C MET A 152 3.39 -21.32 -27.54
N GLY A 153 2.82 -21.98 -28.56
CA GLY A 153 3.59 -22.81 -29.50
C GLY A 153 4.38 -23.92 -28.81
N GLY A 154 3.85 -24.44 -27.70
CA GLY A 154 4.53 -25.43 -26.85
C GLY A 154 5.63 -24.87 -25.93
N MET A 155 5.91 -23.57 -25.94
CA MET A 155 6.90 -22.93 -25.06
C MET A 155 6.41 -22.85 -23.62
N GLY A 156 7.35 -22.82 -22.67
CA GLY A 156 7.06 -22.65 -21.24
C GLY A 156 7.02 -21.18 -20.80
N VAL A 157 7.75 -20.32 -21.49
CA VAL A 157 7.77 -18.86 -21.25
C VAL A 157 7.59 -18.15 -22.58
N LEU A 158 6.73 -17.14 -22.64
CA LEU A 158 6.82 -16.09 -23.66
C LEU A 158 7.33 -14.79 -23.02
N GLY A 159 8.41 -14.25 -23.56
CA GLY A 159 8.99 -12.97 -23.13
C GLY A 159 9.34 -12.09 -24.34
N ILE A 160 9.59 -10.81 -24.11
CA ILE A 160 9.86 -9.85 -25.20
C ILE A 160 11.20 -10.11 -25.87
N THR A 161 12.20 -10.43 -25.05
CA THR A 161 13.50 -10.93 -25.48
C THR A 161 13.95 -11.98 -24.48
N GLU A 162 14.95 -12.76 -24.84
CA GLU A 162 15.62 -13.73 -23.96
C GLU A 162 16.24 -13.12 -22.69
N LYS A 163 16.23 -11.80 -22.52
CA LYS A 163 16.85 -11.08 -21.40
C LYS A 163 15.89 -10.24 -20.59
N GLU A 164 14.70 -9.96 -21.11
CA GLU A 164 13.71 -9.11 -20.45
C GLU A 164 12.70 -9.97 -19.71
N THR A 165 12.47 -9.64 -18.45
CA THR A 165 11.59 -10.40 -17.56
C THR A 165 10.57 -9.53 -16.85
N SER A 166 10.45 -8.23 -17.19
CA SER A 166 9.47 -7.32 -16.58
C SER A 166 8.02 -7.68 -16.87
N VAL A 167 7.76 -8.42 -17.95
CA VAL A 167 6.48 -9.06 -18.25
C VAL A 167 6.70 -10.35 -19.02
N MET A 168 5.99 -11.42 -18.63
CA MET A 168 6.10 -12.74 -19.24
C MET A 168 4.76 -13.48 -19.17
N LEU A 169 4.44 -14.31 -20.16
CA LEU A 169 3.42 -15.35 -20.06
C LEU A 169 4.10 -16.68 -19.70
N LEU A 170 3.57 -17.35 -18.69
CA LEU A 170 4.16 -18.55 -18.09
C LEU A 170 3.18 -19.72 -18.19
N ASP A 171 3.70 -20.87 -18.61
CA ASP A 171 3.05 -22.17 -18.43
C ASP A 171 3.58 -22.77 -17.12
N CYS A 172 2.76 -22.73 -16.07
CA CYS A 172 3.16 -23.13 -14.72
C CYS A 172 3.36 -24.63 -14.57
N GLU A 173 2.80 -25.45 -15.47
CA GLU A 173 2.99 -26.91 -15.48
C GLU A 173 4.36 -27.23 -16.06
N LYS A 174 4.67 -26.69 -17.25
CA LYS A 174 5.96 -26.92 -17.91
C LYS A 174 7.14 -26.39 -17.11
N LEU A 175 6.94 -25.30 -16.35
CA LEU A 175 8.00 -24.67 -15.58
C LEU A 175 8.18 -25.25 -14.17
N ALA A 176 7.27 -26.12 -13.69
CA ALA A 176 7.25 -26.59 -12.31
C ALA A 176 8.58 -27.19 -11.84
N ASP A 177 9.23 -27.99 -12.70
CA ASP A 177 10.49 -28.66 -12.39
C ASP A 177 11.74 -27.85 -12.81
N ILE A 178 11.54 -26.72 -13.48
CA ILE A 178 12.62 -25.88 -14.02
C ILE A 178 12.88 -24.69 -13.09
N TRP A 179 11.81 -24.03 -12.65
CA TRP A 179 11.82 -22.90 -11.73
C TRP A 179 11.21 -23.32 -10.40
N THR A 180 12.05 -23.88 -9.53
CA THR A 180 11.64 -24.31 -8.20
C THR A 180 11.58 -23.13 -7.23
N ILE A 181 10.68 -23.22 -6.24
CA ILE A 181 10.59 -22.17 -5.22
C ILE A 181 11.83 -22.14 -4.32
N GLU A 182 12.48 -23.28 -4.13
CA GLU A 182 13.74 -23.43 -3.38
C GLU A 182 14.84 -22.57 -4.02
N ASP A 183 15.02 -22.69 -5.34
CA ASP A 183 15.96 -21.85 -6.07
C ASP A 183 15.56 -20.37 -5.99
N ALA A 184 14.27 -20.07 -6.12
CA ALA A 184 13.78 -18.69 -6.06
C ALA A 184 14.03 -18.03 -4.70
N LYS A 185 14.02 -18.81 -3.61
CA LYS A 185 14.33 -18.37 -2.25
C LYS A 185 15.82 -18.09 -2.03
N GLU A 186 16.70 -18.67 -2.83
CA GLU A 186 18.14 -18.45 -2.75
C GLU A 186 18.66 -17.26 -3.60
N ILE A 187 19.94 -16.92 -3.42
CA ILE A 187 20.59 -15.83 -4.17
C ILE A 187 21.02 -16.34 -5.55
N HIS A 188 20.12 -16.20 -6.52
CA HIS A 188 20.42 -16.41 -7.93
C HIS A 188 20.11 -15.16 -8.77
N SER A 189 20.83 -15.00 -9.88
CA SER A 189 20.59 -13.92 -10.84
C SER A 189 19.51 -14.30 -11.85
N HIS A 190 18.87 -13.33 -12.51
CA HIS A 190 17.98 -13.60 -13.63
C HIS A 190 18.62 -14.48 -14.73
N LYS A 191 19.95 -14.41 -14.91
CA LYS A 191 20.67 -15.24 -15.90
C LYS A 191 20.58 -16.74 -15.55
N TYR A 192 20.60 -17.09 -14.26
CA TYR A 192 20.50 -18.46 -13.80
C TYR A 192 19.17 -19.09 -14.22
N PHE A 193 18.05 -18.45 -13.87
CA PHE A 193 16.71 -18.94 -14.20
C PHE A 193 16.42 -18.96 -15.70
N ARG A 194 16.85 -17.93 -16.44
CA ARG A 194 16.70 -17.88 -17.89
C ARG A 194 17.48 -19.00 -18.56
N LYS A 195 18.73 -19.26 -18.13
CA LYS A 195 19.54 -20.35 -18.67
C LYS A 195 18.83 -21.70 -18.57
N LYS A 196 18.21 -22.02 -17.43
CA LYS A 196 17.48 -23.29 -17.26
C LYS A 196 16.38 -23.50 -18.30
N VAL A 197 15.62 -22.45 -18.63
CA VAL A 197 14.55 -22.51 -19.64
C VAL A 197 15.13 -22.60 -21.06
N HIS A 198 16.21 -21.87 -21.34
CA HIS A 198 16.89 -21.93 -22.64
C HIS A 198 17.52 -23.30 -22.91
N ASP A 199 18.14 -23.92 -21.90
CA ASP A 199 18.82 -25.21 -22.05
C ASP A 199 17.84 -26.33 -22.45
N VAL A 200 16.56 -26.20 -22.11
CA VAL A 200 15.49 -27.13 -22.51
C VAL A 200 14.63 -26.64 -23.67
N GLY A 201 14.99 -25.51 -24.28
CA GLY A 201 14.31 -24.99 -25.48
C GLY A 201 12.87 -24.52 -25.25
N LEU A 202 12.52 -24.08 -24.03
CA LEU A 202 11.14 -23.67 -23.68
C LEU A 202 10.91 -22.16 -23.66
N TRP A 203 11.82 -21.38 -24.25
CA TRP A 203 11.71 -19.92 -24.34
C TRP A 203 11.14 -19.49 -25.70
N GLY A 204 10.02 -18.78 -25.68
CA GLY A 204 9.38 -18.17 -26.86
C GLY A 204 9.36 -16.64 -26.80
N LEU A 205 9.09 -16.03 -27.95
CA LEU A 205 8.94 -14.58 -28.09
C LEU A 205 7.47 -14.16 -27.98
N MET A 206 7.24 -13.06 -27.27
CA MET A 206 5.96 -12.37 -27.17
C MET A 206 5.97 -11.11 -28.07
N PRO A 207 4.84 -10.71 -28.68
CA PRO A 207 4.78 -9.46 -29.44
C PRO A 207 5.26 -8.24 -28.62
N PRO A 208 6.09 -7.36 -29.18
CA PRO A 208 6.70 -6.24 -28.44
C PRO A 208 5.68 -5.22 -27.90
N THR A 209 4.48 -5.19 -28.47
CA THR A 209 3.36 -4.35 -28.00
C THR A 209 2.92 -4.70 -26.58
N TRP A 210 3.23 -5.89 -26.08
CA TRP A 210 3.00 -6.30 -24.69
C TRP A 210 4.11 -5.87 -23.72
N ASN A 211 5.05 -5.01 -24.12
CA ASN A 211 6.00 -4.36 -23.22
C ASN A 211 6.64 -3.13 -23.90
N SER A 212 5.82 -2.18 -24.32
CA SER A 212 6.33 -0.95 -24.94
C SER A 212 7.00 -0.09 -23.90
N ARG A 213 8.32 0.09 -24.00
CA ARG A 213 9.08 0.97 -23.09
C ARG A 213 8.76 2.43 -23.36
N ASP A 214 9.19 3.35 -22.49
CA ASP A 214 8.87 4.79 -22.56
C ASP A 214 9.09 5.45 -23.95
N HIS A 215 10.00 4.93 -24.77
CA HIS A 215 10.38 5.48 -26.08
C HIS A 215 9.86 4.62 -27.26
N GLU A 216 9.25 3.48 -26.97
CA GLU A 216 8.68 2.54 -27.94
C GLU A 216 7.16 2.58 -27.96
N TYR A 217 6.55 3.34 -27.06
CA TYR A 217 5.11 3.52 -27.01
C TYR A 217 4.59 4.13 -28.31
N VAL A 218 3.57 3.49 -28.86
CA VAL A 218 2.81 3.97 -30.00
C VAL A 218 1.34 3.95 -29.63
N GLU A 219 0.71 5.12 -29.66
CA GLU A 219 -0.70 5.29 -29.32
C GLU A 219 -1.59 4.47 -30.27
N GLY A 220 -2.58 3.76 -29.72
CA GLY A 220 -3.46 2.86 -30.48
C GLY A 220 -2.84 1.50 -30.86
N GLU A 221 -1.52 1.32 -30.74
CA GLU A 221 -0.83 0.07 -31.10
C GLU A 221 -0.25 -0.68 -29.87
N SER A 222 0.26 0.05 -28.89
CA SER A 222 0.82 -0.53 -27.66
C SER A 222 -0.25 -1.12 -26.76
N ASN A 223 -0.14 -2.41 -26.42
CA ASN A 223 -1.05 -3.10 -25.49
C ASN A 223 -0.71 -2.82 -24.01
N LEU A 224 0.58 -2.67 -23.70
CA LEU A 224 1.12 -2.48 -22.36
C LEU A 224 2.29 -1.49 -22.39
N LEU A 225 2.22 -0.41 -21.63
CA LEU A 225 3.32 0.55 -21.45
C LEU A 225 4.11 0.24 -20.18
N HIS A 226 5.44 0.20 -20.31
CA HIS A 226 6.39 0.04 -19.21
C HIS A 226 7.19 1.32 -18.97
N TYR A 227 7.02 1.92 -17.78
CA TYR A 227 7.81 3.07 -17.33
C TYR A 227 9.17 2.63 -16.79
N THR A 228 10.09 2.29 -17.68
CA THR A 228 11.40 1.71 -17.37
C THR A 228 12.36 2.65 -16.64
N ILE A 229 12.20 3.97 -16.81
CA ILE A 229 13.16 4.96 -16.31
C ILE A 229 12.72 5.47 -14.93
N LEU A 230 13.31 4.90 -13.88
CA LEU A 230 12.94 5.16 -12.47
C LEU A 230 12.86 6.65 -12.06
N HIS A 231 13.72 7.51 -12.63
CA HIS A 231 13.78 8.95 -12.30
C HIS A 231 12.87 9.83 -13.18
N THR A 232 12.05 9.22 -14.04
CA THR A 232 10.97 9.87 -14.78
C THR A 232 9.60 9.26 -14.46
N GLN A 233 9.53 8.18 -13.69
CA GLN A 233 8.26 7.57 -13.29
C GLN A 233 7.30 8.59 -12.62
N PRO A 234 6.05 8.71 -13.10
CA PRO A 234 5.13 9.80 -12.71
C PRO A 234 4.72 9.76 -11.23
N TRP A 235 4.65 8.56 -10.62
CA TRP A 235 4.31 8.41 -9.20
C TRP A 235 5.46 8.72 -8.23
N ARG A 236 6.68 8.91 -8.75
CA ARG A 236 7.88 9.28 -7.99
C ARG A 236 8.14 8.40 -6.75
N PRO A 237 8.45 7.10 -6.90
CA PRO A 237 8.50 6.16 -5.77
C PRO A 237 9.56 6.47 -4.70
N TYR A 238 10.63 7.21 -5.04
CA TYR A 238 11.71 7.54 -4.09
C TYR A 238 12.08 9.03 -4.13
N PRO A 239 11.17 9.94 -3.74
CA PRO A 239 11.32 11.39 -3.93
C PRO A 239 12.48 11.98 -3.11
N LYS A 240 12.94 11.29 -2.05
CA LYS A 240 14.08 11.72 -1.21
C LYS A 240 15.43 11.18 -1.70
N VAL A 241 15.42 10.17 -2.58
CA VAL A 241 16.62 9.52 -3.13
C VAL A 241 16.92 10.04 -4.53
N LEU A 242 15.91 10.31 -5.34
CA LEU A 242 16.05 10.63 -6.75
C LEU A 242 15.67 12.08 -7.08
N LYS A 243 16.32 12.62 -8.11
CA LYS A 243 15.95 13.87 -8.77
C LYS A 243 15.08 13.51 -9.97
N TYR A 244 13.79 13.85 -9.89
CA TYR A 244 12.82 13.51 -10.92
C TYR A 244 12.87 14.50 -12.08
N ARG A 245 12.69 13.98 -13.30
CA ARG A 245 12.49 14.76 -14.52
C ARG A 245 11.11 14.47 -15.09
N PRO A 246 10.52 15.38 -15.88
CA PRO A 246 9.27 15.11 -16.57
C PRO A 246 9.38 13.88 -17.47
N ASN A 247 8.34 13.06 -17.53
CA ASN A 247 8.15 12.02 -18.53
C ASN A 247 7.16 12.53 -19.58
N LYS A 248 7.48 12.37 -20.86
CA LYS A 248 6.58 12.79 -21.96
C LYS A 248 5.26 12.02 -21.95
N LEU A 249 5.26 10.81 -21.41
CA LEU A 249 4.10 9.92 -21.28
C LEU A 249 3.45 9.97 -19.90
N ALA A 250 3.88 10.87 -19.00
CA ALA A 250 3.31 10.95 -17.64
C ALA A 250 1.79 11.14 -17.64
N TYR A 251 1.26 11.87 -18.63
CA TYR A 251 -0.16 12.20 -18.73
C TYR A 251 -1.06 10.95 -18.79
N LEU A 252 -0.61 9.86 -19.44
CA LEU A 252 -1.35 8.59 -19.54
C LEU A 252 -1.56 7.97 -18.15
N TRP A 253 -0.52 7.96 -17.33
CA TRP A 253 -0.61 7.44 -15.96
C TRP A 253 -1.39 8.39 -15.04
N GLU A 254 -1.17 9.70 -15.16
CA GLU A 254 -1.87 10.70 -14.35
C GLU A 254 -3.37 10.74 -14.65
N GLU A 255 -3.77 10.47 -15.89
CA GLU A 255 -5.18 10.33 -16.26
C GLU A 255 -5.83 9.12 -15.60
N LEU A 256 -5.16 7.96 -15.63
CA LEU A 256 -5.61 6.78 -14.90
C LEU A 256 -5.69 7.03 -13.40
N GLU A 257 -4.71 7.71 -12.80
CA GLU A 257 -4.75 8.05 -11.37
C GLU A 257 -5.93 8.98 -11.05
N ARG A 258 -6.18 10.00 -11.88
CA ARG A 258 -7.35 10.88 -11.74
C ARG A 258 -8.66 10.11 -11.87
N GLY A 259 -8.77 9.20 -12.84
CA GLY A 259 -9.95 8.34 -13.01
C GLY A 259 -10.18 7.44 -11.80
N ALA A 260 -9.13 6.82 -11.28
CA ALA A 260 -9.20 6.02 -10.05
C ALA A 260 -9.65 6.88 -8.85
N ASP A 261 -9.15 8.11 -8.73
CA ASP A 261 -9.56 9.04 -7.67
C ASP A 261 -11.03 9.47 -7.79
N GLN A 262 -11.49 9.78 -9.01
CA GLN A 262 -12.90 10.11 -9.28
C GLN A 262 -13.83 8.94 -8.94
N ALA A 263 -13.42 7.71 -9.28
CA ALA A 263 -14.13 6.49 -8.93
C ALA A 263 -13.96 6.07 -7.46
N ARG A 264 -13.15 6.79 -6.67
CA ARG A 264 -12.74 6.43 -5.31
C ARG A 264 -12.20 5.00 -5.21
N PHE A 265 -11.55 4.54 -6.27
CA PHE A 265 -11.05 3.17 -6.37
C PHE A 265 -9.94 2.92 -5.35
N THR A 266 -10.08 1.83 -4.60
CA THR A 266 -9.05 1.23 -3.75
C THR A 266 -9.01 -0.27 -4.04
N LEU A 267 -7.86 -0.93 -3.81
CA LEU A 267 -7.70 -2.35 -4.13
C LEU A 267 -8.62 -3.24 -3.28
N PHE A 268 -8.79 -2.86 -2.01
CA PHE A 268 -9.72 -3.45 -1.06
C PHE A 268 -10.74 -2.41 -0.63
N THR A 269 -11.86 -2.84 -0.07
CA THR A 269 -12.93 -1.94 0.40
C THR A 269 -13.47 -2.43 1.73
N GLU A 270 -14.26 -1.61 2.43
CA GLU A 270 -14.97 -2.05 3.64
C GLU A 270 -15.86 -3.30 3.41
N LYS A 271 -16.43 -3.45 2.21
CA LYS A 271 -17.28 -4.61 1.85
C LYS A 271 -16.47 -5.84 1.43
N ASN A 272 -15.24 -5.63 0.98
CA ASN A 272 -14.33 -6.68 0.55
C ASN A 272 -12.92 -6.32 1.07
N PRO A 273 -12.71 -6.40 2.40
CA PRO A 273 -11.42 -6.10 3.02
C PRO A 273 -10.43 -7.24 2.76
N SER A 274 -9.16 -7.04 3.09
CA SER A 274 -8.22 -8.17 3.01
C SER A 274 -8.55 -9.25 4.04
N ASP A 275 -8.22 -10.51 3.75
CA ASP A 275 -8.39 -11.62 4.70
C ASP A 275 -7.70 -11.32 6.03
N ARG A 276 -6.50 -10.71 5.99
CA ARG A 276 -5.75 -10.37 7.19
C ARG A 276 -6.45 -9.30 8.03
N TYR A 277 -7.24 -8.41 7.44
CA TYR A 277 -8.02 -7.44 8.20
C TYR A 277 -9.11 -8.14 9.02
N LEU A 278 -9.81 -9.10 8.43
CA LEU A 278 -10.84 -9.89 9.11
C LEU A 278 -10.25 -10.71 10.25
N GLU A 279 -9.13 -11.42 10.00
CA GLU A 279 -8.41 -12.17 11.04
C GLU A 279 -8.03 -11.27 12.22
N LEU A 280 -7.43 -10.10 11.93
CA LEU A 280 -7.03 -9.17 12.97
C LEU A 280 -8.23 -8.62 13.73
N LEU A 281 -9.32 -8.29 13.04
CA LEU A 281 -10.53 -7.79 13.66
C LEU A 281 -11.10 -8.79 14.66
N ASP A 282 -11.20 -10.06 14.28
CA ASP A 282 -11.65 -11.15 15.16
C ASP A 282 -10.71 -11.31 16.37
N MET A 283 -9.40 -11.25 16.15
CA MET A 283 -8.41 -11.32 17.23
C MET A 283 -8.52 -10.13 18.21
N TYR A 284 -8.73 -8.91 17.69
CA TYR A 284 -8.94 -7.73 18.52
C TYR A 284 -10.25 -7.81 19.29
N ALA A 285 -11.32 -8.27 18.65
CA ALA A 285 -12.61 -8.49 19.30
C ALA A 285 -12.51 -9.51 20.44
N HIS A 286 -11.85 -10.63 20.20
CA HIS A 286 -11.60 -11.62 21.24
C HIS A 286 -10.80 -11.03 22.41
N MET A 287 -9.73 -10.27 22.14
CA MET A 287 -8.94 -9.59 23.18
C MET A 287 -9.76 -8.54 23.96
N HIS A 288 -10.79 -7.94 23.38
CA HIS A 288 -11.71 -7.05 24.11
C HIS A 288 -12.54 -7.81 25.14
N GLU A 289 -12.94 -9.05 24.83
CA GLU A 289 -13.81 -9.91 25.65
C GLU A 289 -13.05 -10.64 26.75
N VAL A 290 -11.89 -11.25 26.43
CA VAL A 290 -11.16 -12.10 27.37
C VAL A 290 -9.95 -11.40 28.01
N GLY A 291 -9.57 -10.23 27.49
CA GLY A 291 -8.34 -9.55 27.88
C GLY A 291 -7.09 -10.24 27.36
N ARG A 292 -6.01 -10.14 28.14
CA ARG A 292 -4.71 -10.76 27.86
C ARG A 292 -4.15 -11.37 29.15
N PRO A 293 -4.70 -12.51 29.60
CA PRO A 293 -4.25 -13.18 30.83
C PRO A 293 -2.79 -13.61 30.75
N ASP A 294 -2.30 -13.96 29.56
CA ASP A 294 -0.89 -14.23 29.25
C ASP A 294 0.05 -13.06 29.59
N MET A 295 -0.49 -11.84 29.61
CA MET A 295 0.22 -10.60 29.94
C MET A 295 -0.31 -9.96 31.24
N GLY A 296 -1.08 -10.71 32.03
CA GLY A 296 -1.65 -10.25 33.30
C GLY A 296 -2.61 -9.07 33.17
N ARG A 297 -3.34 -8.93 32.06
CA ARG A 297 -4.35 -7.88 31.87
C ARG A 297 -5.75 -8.47 31.74
N SER A 298 -6.70 -7.91 32.50
CA SER A 298 -8.10 -8.28 32.37
C SER A 298 -8.72 -7.75 31.07
N ALA A 299 -9.94 -8.22 30.77
CA ALA A 299 -10.75 -7.66 29.69
C ALA A 299 -10.93 -6.16 29.88
N GLU A 300 -11.34 -5.71 31.07
CA GLU A 300 -11.61 -4.31 31.40
C GLU A 300 -10.39 -3.40 31.19
N GLU A 301 -9.18 -3.89 31.45
CA GLU A 301 -7.93 -3.13 31.31
C GLU A 301 -7.38 -3.11 29.88
N THR A 302 -7.85 -4.02 29.04
CA THR A 302 -7.38 -4.17 27.67
C THR A 302 -8.01 -3.11 26.77
N PHE A 303 -7.17 -2.36 26.04
CA PHE A 303 -7.57 -1.26 25.15
C PHE A 303 -8.35 -0.12 25.83
N SER A 304 -7.79 0.47 26.89
CA SER A 304 -8.47 1.56 27.63
C SER A 304 -8.63 2.88 26.86
N GLY A 305 -7.95 3.05 25.71
CA GLY A 305 -7.85 4.32 24.98
C GLY A 305 -6.74 5.25 25.47
N ILE A 306 -5.78 4.75 26.26
CA ILE A 306 -4.74 5.58 26.92
C ILE A 306 -3.86 6.37 25.93
N SER A 307 -3.71 5.90 24.70
CA SER A 307 -2.89 6.55 23.67
C SER A 307 -3.39 7.97 23.30
N LEU A 308 -4.67 8.27 23.58
CA LEU A 308 -5.26 9.59 23.35
C LEU A 308 -4.56 10.72 24.12
N PHE A 309 -4.06 10.47 25.35
CA PHE A 309 -3.56 11.53 26.24
C PHE A 309 -2.47 12.41 25.63
N GLU A 310 -1.57 11.82 24.83
CA GLU A 310 -0.49 12.56 24.19
C GLU A 310 -1.01 13.56 23.12
N HIS A 311 -2.23 13.31 22.63
CA HIS A 311 -2.84 13.96 21.48
C HIS A 311 -4.02 14.88 21.83
N ILE A 312 -4.47 14.92 23.10
CA ILE A 312 -5.56 15.79 23.56
C ILE A 312 -5.32 17.25 23.14
N GLU A 313 -4.15 17.82 23.44
CA GLU A 313 -3.86 19.24 23.14
C GLU A 313 -3.69 19.51 21.62
N PRO A 314 -2.94 18.70 20.84
CA PRO A 314 -2.96 18.79 19.38
C PRO A 314 -4.36 18.80 18.76
N ILE A 315 -5.25 17.92 19.24
CA ILE A 315 -6.64 17.83 18.76
C ILE A 315 -7.44 19.05 19.22
N ALA A 316 -7.27 19.49 20.48
CA ALA A 316 -7.93 20.68 21.01
C ALA A 316 -7.64 21.94 20.17
N HIS A 317 -6.41 22.07 19.65
CA HIS A 317 -6.07 23.14 18.71
C HIS A 317 -6.91 23.08 17.41
N LEU A 318 -7.09 21.88 16.83
CA LEU A 318 -7.94 21.70 15.65
C LEU A 318 -9.40 22.01 15.95
N VAL A 319 -9.90 21.54 17.10
CA VAL A 319 -11.27 21.81 17.56
C VAL A 319 -11.52 23.32 17.68
N ARG A 320 -10.64 24.05 18.37
CA ARG A 320 -10.75 25.52 18.52
C ARG A 320 -10.66 26.24 17.17
N ARG A 321 -9.72 25.85 16.31
CA ARG A 321 -9.49 26.50 15.01
C ARG A 321 -10.65 26.30 14.05
N THR A 322 -11.30 25.13 14.09
CA THR A 322 -12.40 24.78 13.17
C THR A 322 -13.78 25.02 13.77
N GLY A 323 -13.86 25.35 15.07
CA GLY A 323 -15.11 25.42 15.80
C GLY A 323 -15.88 24.10 15.77
N ALA A 324 -15.17 22.96 15.86
CA ALA A 324 -15.77 21.64 15.80
C ALA A 324 -16.64 21.37 17.04
N ARG A 325 -17.84 20.82 16.83
CA ARG A 325 -18.81 20.48 17.87
C ARG A 325 -19.12 18.99 17.94
N SER A 326 -18.80 18.24 16.89
CA SER A 326 -18.94 16.78 16.84
C SER A 326 -17.64 16.12 16.37
N ILE A 327 -17.23 15.05 17.04
CA ILE A 327 -16.00 14.32 16.75
C ILE A 327 -16.28 12.83 16.71
N LEU A 328 -15.77 12.14 15.69
CA LEU A 328 -15.68 10.68 15.68
C LEU A 328 -14.30 10.26 16.18
N ASP A 329 -14.24 9.47 17.25
CA ASP A 329 -13.01 8.81 17.70
C ASP A 329 -12.97 7.38 17.15
N PHE A 330 -12.22 7.18 16.07
CA PHE A 330 -12.13 5.91 15.35
C PHE A 330 -11.01 5.04 15.93
N GLY A 331 -11.41 3.93 16.54
CA GLY A 331 -10.61 3.01 17.33
C GLY A 331 -10.38 3.51 18.76
N SER A 332 -11.44 3.99 19.41
CA SER A 332 -11.38 4.57 20.76
C SER A 332 -11.07 3.56 21.87
N GLY A 333 -11.06 2.25 21.56
CA GLY A 333 -11.07 1.19 22.56
C GLY A 333 -12.27 1.35 23.50
N LYS A 334 -12.01 1.28 24.81
CA LYS A 334 -13.02 1.41 25.87
C LYS A 334 -13.28 2.86 26.32
N ALA A 335 -12.64 3.87 25.69
CA ALA A 335 -12.88 5.29 25.95
C ALA A 335 -12.84 5.71 27.44
N LYS A 336 -11.97 5.09 28.27
CA LYS A 336 -11.94 5.30 29.73
C LYS A 336 -11.50 6.70 30.17
N HIS A 337 -11.03 7.51 29.24
CA HIS A 337 -10.43 8.82 29.50
C HIS A 337 -11.30 9.99 29.05
N TYR A 338 -12.59 9.71 28.80
CA TYR A 338 -13.61 10.70 28.50
C TYR A 338 -14.63 10.80 29.64
N HIS A 339 -15.43 11.86 29.61
CA HIS A 339 -16.66 11.95 30.39
C HIS A 339 -17.84 11.44 29.57
N ASP A 340 -18.84 10.84 30.22
CA ASP A 340 -20.13 10.55 29.58
C ASP A 340 -20.78 11.85 29.10
N ALA A 341 -21.38 11.83 27.91
CA ALA A 341 -22.13 12.98 27.41
C ALA A 341 -23.42 13.16 28.24
N PRO A 342 -23.72 14.38 28.75
CA PRO A 342 -24.86 14.60 29.66
C PRO A 342 -26.22 14.18 29.13
N ASP A 343 -26.44 14.28 27.82
CA ASP A 343 -27.72 14.00 27.17
C ASP A 343 -27.88 12.52 26.75
N TYR A 344 -26.94 11.65 27.15
CA TYR A 344 -26.90 10.25 26.74
C TYR A 344 -26.76 9.33 27.96
N PRO A 345 -27.23 8.06 27.87
CA PRO A 345 -27.05 7.10 28.94
C PRO A 345 -25.58 6.93 29.34
N ALA A 346 -25.31 6.84 30.64
CA ALA A 346 -23.99 6.57 31.18
C ALA A 346 -23.43 5.26 30.59
N GLY A 347 -22.14 5.26 30.25
CA GLY A 347 -21.49 4.12 29.60
C GLY A 347 -21.82 3.94 28.11
N SER A 348 -22.67 4.77 27.51
CA SER A 348 -22.87 4.79 26.05
C SER A 348 -21.60 5.25 25.31
N ARG A 349 -21.60 5.12 23.98
CA ARG A 349 -20.47 5.56 23.15
C ARG A 349 -20.38 7.08 22.96
N PHE A 350 -21.32 7.83 23.50
CA PHE A 350 -21.34 9.29 23.42
C PHE A 350 -20.64 9.90 24.62
N LYS A 351 -19.58 10.64 24.32
CA LYS A 351 -18.61 11.14 25.27
C LYS A 351 -18.39 12.64 25.09
N THR A 352 -17.74 13.26 26.06
CA THR A 352 -17.25 14.65 25.97
C THR A 352 -15.86 14.78 26.60
N LEU A 353 -15.16 15.86 26.24
CA LEU A 353 -13.90 16.23 26.86
C LEU A 353 -13.83 17.76 27.04
N PRO A 354 -13.63 18.27 28.27
CA PRO A 354 -13.53 19.72 28.53
C PRO A 354 -12.47 20.43 27.71
N ALA A 355 -11.33 19.77 27.47
CA ALA A 355 -10.25 20.30 26.64
C ALA A 355 -10.69 20.57 25.19
N TRP A 356 -11.77 19.95 24.73
CA TRP A 356 -12.36 20.10 23.40
C TRP A 356 -13.66 20.91 23.43
N ASN A 357 -13.79 21.82 24.41
CA ASN A 357 -14.98 22.65 24.62
C ASN A 357 -16.27 21.81 24.75
N ASN A 358 -16.15 20.60 25.30
CA ASN A 358 -17.24 19.63 25.42
C ASN A 358 -17.92 19.30 24.08
N ALA A 359 -17.17 19.31 22.97
CA ALA A 359 -17.64 18.73 21.72
C ALA A 359 -18.16 17.30 21.96
N LEU A 360 -19.26 16.94 21.30
CA LEU A 360 -19.82 15.59 21.37
C LEU A 360 -18.88 14.64 20.64
N VAL A 361 -18.37 13.64 21.36
CA VAL A 361 -17.49 12.60 20.83
C VAL A 361 -18.31 11.32 20.66
N THR A 362 -18.43 10.81 19.44
CA THR A 362 -18.91 9.45 19.19
C THR A 362 -17.69 8.53 19.16
N CYS A 363 -17.58 7.66 20.17
CA CYS A 363 -16.56 6.63 20.23
C CYS A 363 -16.94 5.46 19.32
N TYR A 364 -16.01 5.03 18.47
CA TYR A 364 -16.19 3.89 17.58
C TYR A 364 -14.99 2.95 17.71
N ASP A 365 -15.26 1.67 17.85
CA ASP A 365 -14.21 0.65 17.79
C ASP A 365 -14.81 -0.64 17.20
N PRO A 366 -14.33 -1.11 16.05
CA PRO A 366 -14.94 -2.26 15.38
C PRO A 366 -14.75 -3.56 16.18
N GLY A 367 -13.72 -3.65 17.03
CA GLY A 367 -13.47 -4.80 17.90
C GLY A 367 -14.19 -4.73 19.25
N TYR A 368 -14.82 -3.60 19.60
CA TYR A 368 -15.50 -3.46 20.89
C TYR A 368 -17.01 -3.33 20.72
N LYS A 369 -17.72 -4.45 20.96
CA LYS A 369 -19.19 -4.56 20.75
C LYS A 369 -20.03 -3.36 21.25
N PRO A 370 -19.80 -2.77 22.43
CA PRO A 370 -20.58 -1.61 22.87
C PRO A 370 -20.44 -0.36 21.98
N PHE A 371 -19.29 -0.20 21.31
CA PHE A 371 -18.97 0.96 20.46
C PHE A 371 -18.86 0.58 18.97
N SER A 372 -19.08 -0.69 18.61
CA SER A 372 -19.11 -1.13 17.21
C SER A 372 -20.48 -0.88 16.58
N GLY A 373 -20.65 -1.26 15.31
CA GLY A 373 -21.91 -1.10 14.57
C GLY A 373 -21.99 0.17 13.72
N GLU A 374 -23.18 0.44 13.17
CA GLU A 374 -23.43 1.60 12.30
C GLU A 374 -23.26 2.92 13.06
N LEU A 375 -22.73 3.94 12.38
CA LEU A 375 -22.57 5.28 12.94
C LEU A 375 -23.88 6.07 12.78
N GLU A 376 -24.27 6.85 13.81
CA GLU A 376 -25.54 7.60 13.79
C GLU A 376 -25.51 8.77 12.81
N SER A 377 -24.33 9.29 12.50
CA SER A 377 -24.14 10.37 11.55
C SER A 377 -23.25 9.93 10.40
N SER A 378 -23.60 10.38 9.20
CA SER A 378 -22.74 10.28 8.01
C SER A 378 -21.61 11.31 8.01
N LEU A 379 -21.66 12.32 8.89
CA LEU A 379 -20.67 13.41 8.96
C LEU A 379 -20.45 13.92 10.40
N TYR A 380 -19.18 14.16 10.73
CA TYR A 380 -18.71 14.76 11.98
C TYR A 380 -17.83 15.96 11.66
N ASP A 381 -17.76 16.97 12.52
CA ASP A 381 -16.86 18.10 12.30
C ASP A 381 -15.39 17.64 12.27
N GLY A 382 -15.02 16.74 13.18
CA GLY A 382 -13.69 16.14 13.26
C GLY A 382 -13.72 14.62 13.26
N VAL A 383 -12.71 13.98 12.67
CA VAL A 383 -12.46 12.55 12.82
C VAL A 383 -11.05 12.35 13.34
N ILE A 384 -10.88 11.57 14.40
CA ILE A 384 -9.58 11.29 15.02
C ILE A 384 -9.29 9.78 15.03
N SER A 385 -8.02 9.41 14.95
CA SER A 385 -7.57 8.02 15.14
C SER A 385 -6.12 8.00 15.66
N THR A 386 -5.91 7.59 16.92
CA THR A 386 -4.63 7.82 17.62
C THR A 386 -3.73 6.60 17.82
N ASP A 387 -4.22 5.37 17.63
CA ASP A 387 -3.46 4.13 17.88
C ASP A 387 -4.14 2.96 17.15
N VAL A 388 -4.23 3.06 15.83
CA VAL A 388 -5.09 2.18 15.01
C VAL A 388 -4.47 1.87 13.66
N LEU A 389 -4.00 2.87 12.91
CA LEU A 389 -3.60 2.69 11.52
C LEU A 389 -2.45 1.68 11.35
N GLU A 390 -1.49 1.66 12.28
CA GLU A 390 -0.39 0.68 12.30
C GLU A 390 -0.84 -0.76 12.59
N HIS A 391 -2.04 -0.94 13.13
CA HIS A 391 -2.69 -2.23 13.41
C HIS A 391 -3.56 -2.74 12.26
N ILE A 392 -3.72 -1.95 11.20
CA ILE A 392 -4.48 -2.29 9.99
C ILE A 392 -3.51 -2.76 8.91
N PRO A 393 -3.78 -3.85 8.18
CA PRO A 393 -2.93 -4.31 7.09
C PRO A 393 -2.73 -3.23 6.01
N GLU A 394 -1.56 -3.27 5.35
CA GLU A 394 -1.17 -2.27 4.33
C GLU A 394 -2.24 -2.14 3.24
N GLU A 395 -2.83 -3.27 2.88
CA GLU A 395 -3.86 -3.47 1.88
C GLU A 395 -5.16 -2.68 2.17
N ASP A 396 -5.47 -2.46 3.45
CA ASP A 396 -6.72 -1.86 3.91
C ASP A 396 -6.59 -0.37 4.29
N ILE A 397 -5.36 0.14 4.42
CA ILE A 397 -5.11 1.54 4.78
C ILE A 397 -5.81 2.51 3.82
N GLY A 398 -5.79 2.22 2.52
CA GLY A 398 -6.34 3.12 1.50
C GLY A 398 -7.84 3.40 1.69
N TRP A 399 -8.64 2.34 1.92
CA TRP A 399 -10.09 2.49 2.10
C TRP A 399 -10.45 2.94 3.51
N VAL A 400 -9.68 2.56 4.53
CA VAL A 400 -9.89 3.04 5.91
C VAL A 400 -9.68 4.54 5.97
N LEU A 401 -8.59 5.07 5.40
CA LEU A 401 -8.40 6.52 5.32
C LEU A 401 -9.51 7.19 4.51
N ASP A 402 -9.94 6.62 3.38
CA ASP A 402 -11.09 7.17 2.65
C ASP A 402 -12.36 7.21 3.51
N LYS A 403 -12.60 6.18 4.34
CA LYS A 403 -13.69 6.16 5.33
C LYS A 403 -13.53 7.29 6.36
N LEU A 404 -12.35 7.47 6.96
CA LEU A 404 -12.10 8.55 7.92
C LEU A 404 -12.38 9.93 7.32
N PHE A 405 -11.90 10.17 6.10
CA PHE A 405 -12.13 11.44 5.41
C PHE A 405 -13.59 11.65 5.00
N ARG A 406 -14.32 10.60 4.63
CA ARG A 406 -15.76 10.69 4.30
C ARG A 406 -16.61 11.10 5.50
N TYR A 407 -16.25 10.65 6.70
CA TYR A 407 -16.92 11.06 7.93
C TYR A 407 -16.50 12.45 8.42
N ALA A 408 -15.49 13.09 7.84
CA ALA A 408 -14.96 14.37 8.29
C ALA A 408 -15.49 15.55 7.48
N GLY A 409 -16.13 16.51 8.15
CA GLY A 409 -16.59 17.77 7.56
C GLY A 409 -15.56 18.89 7.62
N LYS A 410 -14.71 18.94 8.67
CA LYS A 410 -13.72 20.02 8.86
C LYS A 410 -12.31 19.50 9.00
N PHE A 411 -12.07 18.46 9.82
CA PHE A 411 -10.73 17.93 9.96
C PHE A 411 -10.60 16.42 10.20
N VAL A 412 -9.43 15.90 9.85
CA VAL A 412 -8.94 14.55 10.20
C VAL A 412 -7.65 14.68 11.02
N TYR A 413 -7.54 13.96 12.13
CA TYR A 413 -6.29 13.84 12.90
C TYR A 413 -5.93 12.37 13.07
N VAL A 414 -4.79 11.95 12.55
CA VAL A 414 -4.34 10.55 12.65
C VAL A 414 -2.94 10.43 13.23
N VAL A 415 -2.68 9.31 13.89
CA VAL A 415 -1.37 8.94 14.42
C VAL A 415 -0.98 7.61 13.78
N ALA A 416 0.31 7.45 13.49
CA ALA A 416 0.86 6.17 13.02
C ALA A 416 2.23 5.90 13.61
N ALA A 417 2.39 4.78 14.31
CA ALA A 417 3.69 4.29 14.73
C ALA A 417 4.49 3.70 13.55
N CYS A 418 5.72 4.17 13.38
CA CYS A 418 6.66 3.69 12.36
C CYS A 418 7.66 2.69 12.95
N TYR A 419 7.26 1.92 13.98
CA TYR A 419 8.12 0.97 14.69
C TYR A 419 7.30 -0.22 15.22
N PRO A 420 7.91 -1.39 15.49
CA PRO A 420 7.20 -2.54 16.05
C PRO A 420 6.59 -2.27 17.42
N ALA A 421 5.38 -2.78 17.64
CA ALA A 421 4.72 -2.77 18.94
C ALA A 421 5.54 -3.55 19.98
N LYS A 422 5.35 -3.24 21.25
CA LYS A 422 5.73 -4.16 22.33
C LYS A 422 4.81 -5.38 22.41
N LYS A 423 3.58 -5.23 21.92
CA LYS A 423 2.54 -6.26 21.99
C LYS A 423 2.74 -7.28 20.86
N ILE A 424 2.75 -8.55 21.24
CA ILE A 424 2.66 -9.70 20.35
C ILE A 424 1.23 -10.23 20.40
N LEU A 425 0.67 -10.56 19.24
CA LEU A 425 -0.67 -11.09 19.10
C LEU A 425 -0.72 -12.60 19.40
N PRO A 426 -1.90 -13.18 19.67
CA PRO A 426 -2.04 -14.61 19.94
C PRO A 426 -1.44 -15.54 18.89
N ASP A 427 -1.38 -15.12 17.62
CA ASP A 427 -0.78 -15.86 16.51
C ASP A 427 0.76 -15.73 16.42
N GLY A 428 1.38 -15.03 17.38
CA GLY A 428 2.82 -14.78 17.43
C GLY A 428 3.30 -13.59 16.59
N SER A 429 2.41 -12.96 15.82
CA SER A 429 2.76 -11.78 15.01
C SER A 429 2.85 -10.50 15.86
N ASN A 430 3.53 -9.47 15.34
CA ASN A 430 3.57 -8.17 16.02
C ASN A 430 2.23 -7.44 15.83
N ALA A 431 1.74 -6.76 16.88
CA ALA A 431 0.48 -6.04 16.80
C ALA A 431 0.50 -4.89 15.77
N HIS A 432 1.66 -4.25 15.54
CA HIS A 432 1.81 -3.32 14.43
C HIS A 432 2.13 -4.13 13.17
N CYS A 433 1.11 -4.46 12.38
CA CYS A 433 1.26 -5.22 11.15
C CYS A 433 1.72 -4.36 9.97
N THR A 434 1.47 -3.04 10.04
CA THR A 434 1.93 -2.07 9.02
C THR A 434 2.97 -1.14 9.61
N ILE A 435 4.25 -1.43 9.33
CA ILE A 435 5.39 -0.63 9.82
C ILE A 435 6.06 0.05 8.63
N GLN A 436 5.55 1.23 8.30
CA GLN A 436 6.02 2.01 7.16
C GLN A 436 6.68 3.33 7.61
N PRO A 437 7.60 3.90 6.80
CA PRO A 437 8.25 5.16 7.15
C PRO A 437 7.26 6.33 7.08
N PRO A 438 7.55 7.46 7.78
CA PRO A 438 6.64 8.61 7.81
C PRO A 438 6.15 9.11 6.45
N GLU A 439 7.00 9.08 5.43
CA GLU A 439 6.66 9.54 4.09
C GLU A 439 5.64 8.65 3.38
N TRP A 440 5.63 7.36 3.71
CA TRP A 440 4.63 6.45 3.18
C TRP A 440 3.25 6.79 3.75
N TRP A 441 3.15 6.99 5.06
CA TRP A 441 1.93 7.44 5.73
C TRP A 441 1.45 8.80 5.21
N GLN A 442 2.37 9.75 5.02
CA GLN A 442 2.04 11.05 4.40
C GLN A 442 1.41 10.85 3.02
N GLY A 443 2.00 10.00 2.18
CA GLY A 443 1.48 9.74 0.84
C GLY A 443 0.08 9.08 0.85
N GLN A 444 -0.18 8.17 1.78
CA GLN A 444 -1.53 7.60 1.98
C GLN A 444 -2.55 8.67 2.38
N MET A 445 -2.18 9.57 3.30
CA MET A 445 -3.02 10.71 3.70
C MET A 445 -3.30 11.66 2.53
N GLU A 446 -2.28 11.98 1.73
CA GLU A 446 -2.42 12.84 0.56
C GLU A 446 -3.36 12.22 -0.49
N MET A 447 -3.28 10.90 -0.71
CA MET A 447 -4.20 10.22 -1.61
C MET A 447 -5.64 10.30 -1.13
N ALA A 448 -5.91 10.05 0.16
CA ALA A 448 -7.26 10.17 0.72
C ALA A 448 -7.78 11.61 0.68
N ALA A 449 -6.92 12.59 1.00
CA ALA A 449 -7.29 14.01 1.00
C ALA A 449 -7.68 14.52 -0.40
N ARG A 450 -7.00 14.09 -1.47
CA ARG A 450 -7.33 14.51 -2.85
C ARG A 450 -8.78 14.21 -3.26
N ARG A 451 -9.37 13.15 -2.70
CA ARG A 451 -10.76 12.74 -2.96
C ARG A 451 -11.78 13.44 -2.06
N ASN A 452 -11.33 14.12 -1.00
CA ASN A 452 -12.19 14.71 0.04
C ASN A 452 -11.77 16.17 0.27
N ARG A 453 -12.07 17.02 -0.72
CA ARG A 453 -11.71 18.45 -0.72
C ARG A 453 -12.38 19.20 0.43
N GLY A 454 -11.70 20.22 0.97
CA GLY A 454 -12.21 21.07 2.05
C GLY A 454 -11.96 20.54 3.46
N VAL A 455 -11.46 19.32 3.61
CA VAL A 455 -11.09 18.74 4.91
C VAL A 455 -9.62 19.01 5.20
N THR A 456 -9.32 19.66 6.33
CA THR A 456 -7.94 19.82 6.80
C THR A 456 -7.47 18.54 7.48
N TRP A 457 -6.26 18.08 7.22
CA TRP A 457 -5.74 16.89 7.90
C TRP A 457 -4.42 17.14 8.62
N VAL A 458 -4.20 16.39 9.69
CA VAL A 458 -2.94 16.32 10.44
C VAL A 458 -2.59 14.86 10.65
N LEU A 459 -1.35 14.50 10.33
CA LEU A 459 -0.76 13.20 10.58
C LEU A 459 0.41 13.35 11.55
N CYS A 460 0.37 12.61 12.66
CA CYS A 460 1.46 12.48 13.61
C CYS A 460 2.13 11.11 13.45
N THR A 461 3.29 11.06 12.80
CA THR A 461 4.09 9.82 12.73
C THR A 461 5.04 9.74 13.92
N GLN A 462 5.23 8.55 14.49
CA GLN A 462 6.16 8.33 15.60
C GLN A 462 7.28 7.38 15.20
N GLU A 463 8.54 7.77 15.42
CA GLU A 463 9.74 6.96 15.16
C GLU A 463 10.56 6.75 16.46
N LYS A 464 11.23 5.60 16.61
CA LYS A 464 12.20 5.42 17.71
C LYS A 464 13.47 6.22 17.42
N SER A 465 14.00 6.93 18.42
CA SER A 465 15.23 7.72 18.30
C SER A 465 16.13 7.60 19.52
N ALA A 466 17.35 7.10 19.31
CA ALA A 466 18.41 7.08 20.32
C ALA A 466 18.90 8.49 20.71
N LEU A 467 18.80 9.46 19.79
CA LEU A 467 19.22 10.86 19.99
C LEU A 467 18.20 11.70 20.79
N SER A 468 16.98 11.21 20.99
CA SER A 468 15.95 11.90 21.79
C SER A 468 16.35 12.09 23.26
N PHE A 469 17.42 11.42 23.72
CA PHE A 469 18.05 11.68 25.02
C PHE A 469 18.71 13.07 25.12
N LYS A 470 19.18 13.67 24.01
CA LYS A 470 19.89 14.97 24.02
C LYS A 470 18.97 16.19 23.85
N GLN A 471 17.72 16.03 23.38
CA GLN A 471 16.76 17.12 23.16
C GLN A 471 15.75 17.26 24.31
N ARG A 472 16.27 17.33 25.55
CA ARG A 472 15.55 17.07 26.82
C ARG A 472 14.52 18.11 27.30
N LYS A 473 14.14 19.13 26.53
CA LYS A 473 13.15 20.14 26.99
C LYS A 473 11.76 20.05 26.37
N ARG A 474 11.49 19.14 25.41
CA ARG A 474 10.22 19.18 24.64
C ARG A 474 9.51 17.84 24.33
N LEU A 475 9.96 16.68 24.81
CA LEU A 475 9.35 15.38 24.44
C LEU A 475 8.62 14.71 25.61
N LYS A 476 7.37 14.26 25.37
CA LYS A 476 6.46 13.64 26.34
C LYS A 476 6.74 12.14 26.61
N LYS A 477 7.55 11.45 25.79
CA LYS A 477 7.91 10.03 25.97
C LYS A 477 9.39 9.78 25.63
N LYS A 478 10.15 9.19 26.57
CA LYS A 478 11.58 8.90 26.38
C LYS A 478 11.76 7.98 25.15
N GLY A 479 12.63 8.36 24.20
CA GLY A 479 13.01 7.48 23.09
C GLY A 479 12.17 7.60 21.81
N ILE A 480 11.12 8.43 21.77
CA ILE A 480 10.23 8.58 20.60
C ILE A 480 10.35 9.99 20.03
N LEU A 481 10.50 10.07 18.71
CA LEU A 481 10.44 11.30 17.93
C LEU A 481 9.12 11.35 17.18
N SER A 482 8.34 12.40 17.40
CA SER A 482 7.11 12.66 16.64
C SER A 482 7.37 13.65 15.51
N ARG A 483 6.86 13.36 14.32
CA ARG A 483 6.83 14.27 13.17
C ARG A 483 5.39 14.52 12.77
N TYR A 484 5.09 15.78 12.48
CA TYR A 484 3.76 16.21 12.08
C TYR A 484 3.76 16.63 10.62
N PHE A 485 2.78 16.12 9.88
CA PHE A 485 2.44 16.50 8.53
C PHE A 485 1.04 17.08 8.53
N SER A 486 0.75 18.00 7.63
CA SER A 486 -0.57 18.57 7.48
C SER A 486 -0.83 18.96 6.04
N GLY A 487 -2.10 19.03 5.67
CA GLY A 487 -2.52 19.54 4.37
C GLY A 487 -4.00 19.87 4.37
N ASP A 488 -4.42 20.46 3.28
CA ASP A 488 -5.79 20.70 2.90
C ASP A 488 -6.10 19.90 1.62
N GLY A 489 -7.37 19.62 1.33
CA GLY A 489 -7.76 18.77 0.19
C GLY A 489 -7.38 19.33 -1.20
N ASP A 490 -6.77 20.50 -1.26
CA ASP A 490 -6.20 21.22 -2.39
C ASP A 490 -4.66 21.15 -2.47
N GLY A 491 -3.97 20.59 -1.47
CA GLY A 491 -2.52 20.35 -1.51
C GLY A 491 -1.88 20.17 -0.13
N SER A 492 -0.62 19.73 -0.08
CA SER A 492 0.13 19.71 1.18
C SER A 492 0.87 21.04 1.39
N ARG A 493 0.81 21.58 2.61
CA ARG A 493 1.68 22.67 3.08
C ARG A 493 2.57 22.11 4.19
N GLU A 494 3.89 22.21 4.01
CA GLU A 494 4.84 21.67 4.98
C GLU A 494 4.90 22.53 6.28
N TYR A 495 5.05 21.85 7.42
CA TYR A 495 5.24 22.35 8.80
C TYR A 495 4.00 22.86 9.58
N TRP A 496 3.22 21.93 10.13
CA TRP A 496 2.53 22.16 11.41
C TRP A 496 3.51 21.91 12.56
N SER A 497 3.78 22.93 13.37
CA SER A 497 4.57 22.80 14.60
C SER A 497 3.71 23.21 15.79
N PRO A 498 3.49 22.33 16.79
CA PRO A 498 2.89 22.73 18.05
C PRO A 498 3.61 23.92 18.70
N SER A 499 4.90 24.10 18.40
CA SER A 499 5.76 25.13 19.00
C SER A 499 5.86 26.46 18.25
N LYS A 500 5.18 26.64 17.10
CA LYS A 500 5.13 27.92 16.37
C LYS A 500 3.89 28.76 16.71
N ILE A 501 3.16 28.39 17.76
CA ILE A 501 1.99 29.14 18.25
C ILE A 501 2.50 30.22 19.20
N PRO A 502 2.27 31.53 18.94
CA PRO A 502 2.49 32.56 19.94
C PRO A 502 1.63 32.22 21.15
N THR A 503 2.26 32.05 22.31
CA THR A 503 1.57 32.22 23.59
C THR A 503 1.06 33.65 23.62
N ARG A 504 -0.17 33.92 23.18
CA ARG A 504 -0.86 35.11 23.66
C ARG A 504 -1.13 34.85 25.13
N GLN A 505 -0.30 35.49 25.96
CA GLN A 505 -0.54 35.66 27.38
C GLN A 505 -1.78 36.54 27.57
N ALA A 506 -2.48 36.23 28.67
CA ALA A 506 -3.64 36.88 29.27
C ALA A 506 -4.97 36.72 28.51
#